data_AF-A0A7V6X0B0-F1
#
_entry.id   AF-A0A7V6X0B0-F1
#
_cell.length_a   1.000
_cell.length_b   1.000
_cell.length_c   1.000
_cell.angle_alpha   90.00
_cell.angle_beta   90.00
_cell.angle_gamma   90.00
#
_symmetry.space_group_name_H-M   'P 1'
#
loop_
_entity.id
_entity.type
_entity.pdbx_description
1 polymer ?
#
loop_
_entity_poly.entity_id
_entity_poly.type
_entity_poly.pdbx_seq_one_letter_code
_entity_poly.pdbx_strand_id
1 'polypeptide(L)'
;MLEIFGHNISLGDIRNLLFLALIVLGALLFAINYRFPQLLIIIRTILAAILFKKKIDDETLDEIIDTAGYSYDANQDIFYSKLDPWQRNFGYCRLYDEAAIVSGMIIDCEPVYFVYGGKKWLIEFWKGQYGMTTGCELGVYYTDDFDLDVPEIFTGTFYNAVADEDMLYMSCSLMKHGKTLFTREGKHWWLTGFILGEFSEPHELVMDISISFKDRVMRNAFIKGLQRAGYSYRDY
;
A
#
# COMPACT_ATOMS: atom_id res chain seq x y z
N MET A 1 17.48 -26.13 -35.74
CA MET A 1 18.32 -26.37 -34.55
C MET A 1 18.90 -25.01 -34.19
N LEU A 2 18.63 -24.49 -33.00
CA LEU A 2 19.13 -23.20 -32.53
C LEU A 2 20.18 -23.51 -31.45
N GLU A 3 21.44 -23.13 -31.67
CA GLU A 3 22.50 -23.25 -30.67
C GLU A 3 22.36 -22.12 -29.64
N ILE A 4 22.07 -22.48 -28.39
CA ILE A 4 22.16 -21.58 -27.25
C ILE A 4 22.97 -22.33 -26.17
N PHE A 5 24.12 -21.76 -25.78
CA PHE A 5 25.06 -22.32 -24.78
C PHE A 5 25.58 -23.76 -25.03
N GLY A 6 25.91 -24.11 -26.27
CA GLY A 6 26.62 -25.38 -26.57
C GLY A 6 25.78 -26.66 -26.42
N HIS A 7 24.48 -26.54 -26.17
CA HIS A 7 23.54 -27.66 -26.17
C HIS A 7 22.58 -27.56 -27.36
N ASN A 8 22.41 -28.67 -28.09
CA ASN A 8 21.44 -28.77 -29.18
C ASN A 8 20.02 -28.91 -28.61
N ILE A 9 19.26 -27.82 -28.58
CA ILE A 9 17.85 -27.82 -28.17
C ILE A 9 17.00 -28.26 -29.37
N SER A 10 16.24 -29.36 -29.22
CA SER A 10 15.32 -29.82 -30.26
C SER A 10 14.02 -29.02 -30.27
N LEU A 11 13.30 -29.02 -31.39
CA LEU A 11 11.94 -28.44 -31.47
C LEU A 11 10.97 -29.09 -30.45
N GLY A 12 11.18 -30.36 -30.10
CA GLY A 12 10.42 -31.05 -29.06
C GLY A 12 10.68 -30.48 -27.66
N ASP A 13 11.94 -30.12 -27.38
CA ASP A 13 12.34 -29.54 -26.10
C ASP A 13 11.76 -28.13 -25.93
N ILE A 14 11.77 -27.30 -26.98
CA ILE A 14 11.15 -25.97 -26.98
C ILE A 14 9.65 -26.09 -26.70
N ARG A 15 8.96 -27.03 -27.36
CA ARG A 15 7.52 -27.27 -27.15
C ARG A 15 7.21 -27.70 -25.72
N ASN A 16 8.02 -28.59 -25.15
CA ASN A 16 7.86 -29.05 -23.77
C ASN A 16 8.14 -27.93 -22.77
N LEU A 17 9.14 -27.08 -23.03
CA LEU A 17 9.46 -25.92 -22.20
C LEU A 17 8.32 -24.89 -22.20
N LEU A 18 7.75 -24.60 -23.38
CA LEU A 18 6.59 -23.72 -23.52
C LEU A 18 5.36 -24.31 -22.80
N PHE A 19 5.12 -25.60 -22.92
CA PHE A 19 4.02 -26.27 -22.23
C PHE A 19 4.18 -26.20 -20.71
N LEU A 20 5.39 -26.44 -20.20
CA LEU A 20 5.69 -26.30 -18.77
C LEU A 20 5.51 -24.86 -18.30
N ALA A 21 5.99 -23.88 -19.07
CA ALA A 21 5.82 -22.46 -18.76
C ALA A 21 4.34 -22.07 -18.68
N LEU A 22 3.49 -22.60 -19.57
CA LEU A 22 2.04 -22.38 -19.52
C LEU A 22 1.38 -23.02 -18.29
N ILE A 23 1.81 -24.21 -17.87
CA ILE A 23 1.33 -24.83 -16.64
C ILE A 23 1.71 -23.99 -15.42
N VAL A 24 2.97 -23.56 -15.34
CA VAL A 24 3.46 -22.70 -14.24
C VAL A 24 2.70 -21.38 -14.21
N LEU A 25 2.53 -20.72 -15.37
CA LEU A 25 1.73 -19.51 -15.49
C LEU A 25 0.28 -19.74 -15.06
N GLY A 26 -0.33 -20.85 -15.48
CA GLY A 26 -1.68 -21.22 -15.07
C GLY A 26 -1.82 -21.44 -13.57
N ALA A 27 -0.85 -22.13 -12.95
CA ALA A 27 -0.81 -22.35 -11.51
C ALA A 27 -0.60 -21.03 -10.73
N LEU A 28 0.25 -20.14 -11.23
CA LEU A 28 0.45 -18.80 -10.67
C LEU A 28 -0.83 -17.96 -10.75
N LEU A 29 -1.48 -17.91 -11.91
CA LEU A 29 -2.75 -17.20 -12.09
C LEU A 29 -3.84 -17.79 -11.20
N PHE A 30 -3.89 -19.11 -11.03
CA PHE A 30 -4.81 -19.77 -10.11
C PHE A 30 -4.53 -19.40 -8.65
N ALA A 31 -3.27 -19.44 -8.22
CA ALA A 31 -2.86 -19.06 -6.87
C ALA A 31 -3.16 -17.58 -6.59
N ILE A 32 -2.88 -16.70 -7.55
CA ILE A 32 -3.24 -15.28 -7.50
C ILE A 32 -4.76 -15.13 -7.39
N ASN A 33 -5.55 -15.81 -8.22
CA ASN A 33 -7.01 -15.73 -8.13
C ASN A 33 -7.56 -16.22 -6.78
N TYR A 34 -7.00 -17.31 -6.27
CA TYR A 34 -7.40 -17.87 -4.99
C TYR A 34 -7.08 -16.92 -3.83
N ARG A 35 -5.93 -16.24 -3.90
CA ARG A 35 -5.47 -15.31 -2.87
C ARG A 35 -6.07 -13.90 -3.00
N PHE A 36 -6.40 -13.48 -4.23
CA PHE A 36 -6.83 -12.13 -4.62
C PHE A 36 -8.04 -12.14 -5.58
N PRO A 37 -9.18 -12.71 -5.16
CA PRO A 37 -10.37 -12.72 -6.01
C PRO A 37 -10.85 -11.30 -6.34
N GLN A 38 -10.62 -10.32 -5.46
CA GLN A 38 -11.02 -8.92 -5.66
C GLN A 38 -10.36 -8.30 -6.91
N LEU A 39 -9.05 -8.54 -7.11
CA LEU A 39 -8.31 -8.00 -8.25
C LEU A 39 -8.90 -8.50 -9.58
N LEU A 40 -9.29 -9.77 -9.65
CA LEU A 40 -9.88 -10.33 -10.86
C LEU A 40 -11.29 -9.86 -11.12
N ILE A 41 -12.08 -9.61 -10.07
CA ILE A 41 -13.39 -8.97 -10.19
C ILE A 41 -13.23 -7.57 -10.79
N ILE A 42 -12.36 -6.74 -10.20
CA ILE A 42 -12.10 -5.36 -10.68
C ILE A 42 -11.62 -5.36 -12.13
N ILE A 43 -10.60 -6.17 -12.46
CA ILE A 43 -10.07 -6.27 -13.83
C ILE A 43 -11.14 -6.68 -14.82
N ARG A 44 -11.98 -7.67 -14.49
CA ARG A 44 -13.08 -8.11 -15.36
C ARG A 44 -14.10 -7.01 -15.60
N THR A 45 -14.49 -6.29 -14.56
CA THR A 45 -15.46 -5.19 -14.66
C THR A 45 -14.92 -4.05 -15.52
N ILE A 46 -13.66 -3.64 -15.31
CA ILE A 46 -13.01 -2.58 -16.09
C ILE A 46 -12.82 -3.01 -17.56
N LEU A 47 -12.32 -4.23 -17.80
CA LEU A 47 -12.14 -4.74 -19.17
C LEU A 47 -13.46 -4.83 -19.91
N ALA A 48 -14.54 -5.27 -19.25
CA ALA A 48 -15.87 -5.30 -19.83
C ALA A 48 -16.34 -3.88 -20.20
N ALA A 49 -16.14 -2.89 -19.31
CA ALA A 49 -16.49 -1.51 -19.59
C ALA A 49 -15.74 -0.95 -20.83
N ILE A 50 -14.43 -1.21 -20.93
CA ILE A 50 -13.59 -0.76 -22.05
C ILE A 50 -13.99 -1.48 -23.35
N LEU A 51 -14.02 -2.82 -23.34
CA LEU A 51 -14.25 -3.63 -24.54
C LEU A 51 -15.66 -3.43 -25.11
N PHE A 52 -16.66 -3.32 -24.25
CA PHE A 52 -18.05 -3.15 -24.67
C PHE A 52 -18.48 -1.68 -24.70
N LYS A 53 -17.57 -0.72 -24.46
CA LYS A 53 -17.87 0.72 -24.29
C LYS A 53 -19.08 0.96 -23.38
N LYS A 54 -19.26 0.10 -22.37
CA LYS A 54 -20.37 0.22 -21.43
C LYS A 54 -20.06 1.42 -20.55
N LYS A 55 -20.97 2.40 -20.49
CA LYS A 55 -20.89 3.45 -19.49
C LYS A 55 -20.98 2.79 -18.11
N ILE A 56 -20.00 3.05 -17.27
CA ILE A 56 -20.05 2.65 -15.86
C ILE A 56 -21.04 3.62 -15.20
N ASP A 57 -22.11 3.08 -14.65
CA ASP A 57 -23.05 3.83 -13.83
C ASP A 57 -22.52 3.96 -12.39
N ASP A 58 -23.14 4.85 -11.62
CA ASP A 58 -22.67 5.21 -10.29
C ASP A 58 -22.69 3.99 -9.34
N GLU A 59 -23.70 3.12 -9.44
CA GLU A 59 -23.78 1.88 -8.65
C GLU A 59 -22.62 0.93 -8.95
N THR A 60 -22.29 0.72 -10.22
CA THR A 60 -21.15 -0.12 -10.62
C THR A 60 -19.83 0.51 -10.16
N LEU A 61 -19.71 1.83 -10.19
CA LEU A 61 -18.52 2.53 -9.73
C LEU A 61 -18.34 2.36 -8.22
N ASP A 62 -19.40 2.53 -7.44
CA ASP A 62 -19.41 2.32 -5.99
C ASP A 62 -19.01 0.88 -5.64
N GLU A 63 -19.52 -0.12 -6.37
CA GLU A 63 -19.13 -1.53 -6.17
C GLU A 63 -17.64 -1.78 -6.46
N ILE A 64 -17.07 -1.14 -7.50
CA ILE A 64 -15.65 -1.24 -7.81
C ILE A 64 -14.81 -0.62 -6.69
N ILE A 65 -15.19 0.57 -6.20
CA ILE A 65 -14.51 1.27 -5.11
C ILE A 65 -14.56 0.42 -3.83
N ASP A 66 -15.74 -0.12 -3.52
CA ASP A 66 -15.98 -1.00 -2.37
C ASP A 66 -15.10 -2.25 -2.43
N THR A 67 -15.11 -2.95 -3.58
CA THR A 67 -14.31 -4.16 -3.83
C THR A 67 -12.82 -3.88 -3.76
N ALA A 68 -12.39 -2.69 -4.18
CA ALA A 68 -11.00 -2.25 -4.07
C ALA A 68 -10.57 -1.97 -2.62
N GLY A 69 -11.50 -1.98 -1.65
CA GLY A 69 -11.23 -1.72 -0.24
C GLY A 69 -11.29 -0.23 0.13
N TYR A 70 -11.94 0.58 -0.70
CA TYR A 70 -12.07 2.02 -0.50
C TYR A 70 -13.53 2.45 -0.31
N SER A 71 -13.72 3.72 0.04
CA SER A 71 -14.99 4.42 0.12
C SER A 71 -14.78 5.88 -0.30
N TYR A 72 -15.86 6.58 -0.57
CA TYR A 72 -15.83 7.97 -1.04
C TYR A 72 -16.51 8.90 -0.03
N ASP A 73 -15.88 10.04 0.27
CA ASP A 73 -16.43 11.11 1.10
C ASP A 73 -16.78 12.31 0.21
N ALA A 74 -18.07 12.45 -0.07
CA ALA A 74 -18.61 13.50 -0.94
C ALA A 74 -18.47 14.92 -0.34
N ASN A 75 -18.24 15.08 0.96
CA ASN A 75 -18.09 16.41 1.57
C ASN A 75 -16.73 17.03 1.26
N GLN A 76 -15.70 16.19 1.14
CA GLN A 76 -14.33 16.58 0.88
C GLN A 76 -13.84 16.20 -0.52
N ASP A 77 -14.65 15.43 -1.27
CA ASP A 77 -14.34 14.90 -2.59
C ASP A 77 -13.07 14.01 -2.60
N ILE A 78 -13.02 13.05 -1.68
CA ILE A 78 -11.88 12.15 -1.51
C ILE A 78 -12.27 10.68 -1.51
N PHE A 79 -11.36 9.84 -2.00
CA PHE A 79 -11.37 8.39 -1.78
C PHE A 79 -10.55 8.04 -0.55
N TYR A 80 -10.90 6.95 0.12
CA TYR A 80 -10.18 6.50 1.29
C TYR A 80 -10.36 5.04 1.64
N SER A 81 -9.38 4.47 2.34
CA SER A 81 -9.36 3.09 2.81
C SER A 81 -10.48 2.78 3.80
N LYS A 82 -11.12 1.63 3.63
CA LYS A 82 -11.98 1.04 4.66
C LYS A 82 -11.15 0.54 5.84
N LEU A 83 -11.83 0.21 6.94
CA LEU A 83 -11.21 -0.36 8.13
C LEU A 83 -10.70 -1.79 7.89
N ASP A 84 -11.50 -2.62 7.20
CA ASP A 84 -11.18 -4.03 6.94
C ASP A 84 -11.07 -4.33 5.44
N PRO A 85 -10.15 -3.69 4.72
CA PRO A 85 -9.92 -3.97 3.32
C PRO A 85 -9.09 -5.24 3.19
N TRP A 86 -9.17 -5.93 2.06
CA TRP A 86 -8.42 -7.17 1.85
C TRP A 86 -6.90 -6.96 1.93
N GLN A 87 -6.43 -5.73 1.66
CA GLN A 87 -5.06 -5.23 1.84
C GLN A 87 -4.52 -5.45 3.26
N ARG A 88 -5.37 -5.48 4.29
CA ARG A 88 -4.97 -5.73 5.69
C ARG A 88 -4.20 -7.05 5.86
N ASN A 89 -4.47 -8.04 5.00
CA ASN A 89 -3.81 -9.36 5.02
C ASN A 89 -2.41 -9.38 4.37
N PHE A 90 -1.89 -8.22 3.96
CA PHE A 90 -0.61 -8.10 3.25
C PHE A 90 0.40 -7.24 3.99
N GLY A 91 -0.01 -6.65 5.13
CA GLY A 91 0.90 -5.92 5.99
C GLY A 91 1.70 -4.87 5.21
N TYR A 92 2.99 -4.81 5.51
CA TYR A 92 3.92 -3.89 4.91
C TYR A 92 5.34 -4.47 4.93
N CYS A 93 6.11 -4.18 3.88
CA CYS A 93 7.56 -4.32 3.90
C CYS A 93 8.22 -3.23 3.05
N ARG A 94 9.51 -2.97 3.30
CA ARG A 94 10.30 -1.95 2.59
C ARG A 94 10.27 -2.07 1.06
N LEU A 95 10.08 -3.28 0.53
CA LEU A 95 9.95 -3.50 -0.92
C LEU A 95 8.76 -2.71 -1.51
N TYR A 96 7.75 -2.37 -0.71
CA TYR A 96 6.59 -1.62 -1.17
C TYR A 96 6.95 -0.16 -1.49
N ASP A 97 7.80 0.48 -0.69
CA ASP A 97 8.35 1.81 -1.01
C ASP A 97 9.13 1.78 -2.33
N GLU A 98 9.96 0.76 -2.51
CA GLU A 98 10.79 0.60 -3.71
C GLU A 98 9.91 0.35 -4.95
N ALA A 99 8.81 -0.41 -4.79
CA ALA A 99 7.84 -0.69 -5.83
C ALA A 99 6.96 0.52 -6.17
N ALA A 100 6.77 1.48 -5.26
CA ALA A 100 6.05 2.73 -5.53
C ALA A 100 6.69 3.50 -6.69
N ILE A 101 8.03 3.53 -6.75
CA ILE A 101 8.79 4.15 -7.85
C ILE A 101 8.48 3.46 -9.19
N VAL A 102 8.45 2.13 -9.20
CA VAL A 102 8.20 1.33 -10.41
C VAL A 102 6.75 1.47 -10.90
N SER A 103 5.81 1.71 -9.99
CA SER A 103 4.40 1.92 -10.32
C SER A 103 4.07 3.36 -10.74
N GLY A 104 5.08 4.23 -10.86
CA GLY A 104 4.92 5.61 -11.30
C GLY A 104 4.33 6.52 -10.22
N MET A 105 4.39 6.12 -8.95
CA MET A 105 4.06 6.97 -7.83
C MET A 105 5.26 7.88 -7.52
N ILE A 106 4.98 9.15 -7.25
CA ILE A 106 5.97 10.15 -6.85
C ILE A 106 5.58 10.59 -5.44
N ILE A 107 6.10 9.87 -4.44
CA ILE A 107 5.72 10.02 -3.04
C ILE A 107 6.95 10.15 -2.15
N ASP A 108 6.81 10.89 -1.05
CA ASP A 108 7.74 10.85 0.08
C ASP A 108 7.26 9.75 1.04
N CYS A 109 8.12 8.79 1.35
CA CYS A 109 7.87 7.74 2.35
C CYS A 109 8.73 7.97 3.60
N GLU A 110 8.11 8.02 4.78
CA GLU A 110 8.79 8.21 6.06
C GLU A 110 8.44 7.08 7.04
N PRO A 111 9.29 6.04 7.16
CA PRO A 111 9.07 4.94 8.08
C PRO A 111 9.70 5.20 9.46
N VAL A 112 8.90 5.12 10.52
CA VAL A 112 9.33 5.31 11.92
C VAL A 112 9.31 3.99 12.69
N TYR A 113 10.51 3.45 12.92
CA TYR A 113 10.70 2.17 13.63
C TYR A 113 10.91 2.35 15.13
N PHE A 114 10.20 1.57 15.95
CA PHE A 114 10.36 1.55 17.41
C PHE A 114 9.97 0.19 18.02
N VAL A 115 10.28 0.00 19.30
CA VAL A 115 9.95 -1.23 20.04
C VAL A 115 9.04 -0.89 21.21
N TYR A 116 7.95 -1.63 21.34
CA TYR A 116 6.97 -1.45 22.41
C TYR A 116 6.22 -2.75 22.69
N GLY A 117 6.02 -3.07 23.98
CA GLY A 117 5.27 -4.27 24.38
C GLY A 117 5.86 -5.59 23.88
N GLY A 118 7.18 -5.65 23.67
CA GLY A 118 7.86 -6.84 23.13
C GLY A 118 7.78 -7.00 21.61
N LYS A 119 7.10 -6.10 20.89
CA LYS A 119 6.98 -6.12 19.43
C LYS A 119 7.83 -5.05 18.76
N LYS A 120 8.24 -5.28 17.51
CA LYS A 120 8.76 -4.22 16.63
C LYS A 120 7.60 -3.53 15.96
N TRP A 121 7.51 -2.22 16.10
CA TRP A 121 6.49 -1.39 15.49
C TRP A 121 7.07 -0.56 14.37
N LEU A 122 6.24 -0.34 13.36
CA LEU A 122 6.46 0.59 12.28
C LEU A 122 5.22 1.47 12.17
N ILE A 123 5.41 2.78 12.22
CA ILE A 123 4.41 3.74 11.78
C ILE A 123 4.99 4.44 10.57
N GLU A 124 4.22 4.52 9.49
CA GLU A 124 4.70 5.02 8.22
C GLU A 124 3.80 6.11 7.65
N PHE A 125 4.43 7.13 7.09
CA PHE A 125 3.77 8.27 6.48
C PHE A 125 4.12 8.33 5.01
N TRP A 126 3.10 8.33 4.16
CA TRP A 126 3.28 8.58 2.73
C TRP A 126 2.51 9.83 2.32
N LYS A 127 3.10 10.68 1.46
CA LYS A 127 2.41 11.79 0.80
C LYS A 127 2.93 12.01 -0.61
N GLY A 128 2.07 12.37 -1.55
CA GLY A 128 2.50 12.67 -2.92
C GLY A 128 1.46 12.31 -3.98
N GLN A 129 1.97 11.98 -5.16
CA GLN A 129 1.19 11.59 -6.33
C GLN A 129 1.11 10.07 -6.45
N TYR A 130 -0.10 9.53 -6.34
CA TYR A 130 -0.47 8.13 -6.48
C TYR A 130 -1.10 7.90 -7.87
N GLY A 131 -0.30 8.06 -8.92
CA GLY A 131 -0.77 7.97 -10.29
C GLY A 131 -1.71 9.13 -10.64
N MET A 132 -3.03 8.89 -10.67
CA MET A 132 -4.04 9.91 -11.01
C MET A 132 -4.56 10.69 -9.79
N THR A 133 -4.10 10.35 -8.59
CA THR A 133 -4.56 10.99 -7.36
C THR A 133 -3.41 11.66 -6.61
N THR A 134 -3.69 12.78 -5.96
CA THR A 134 -2.84 13.32 -4.89
C THR A 134 -3.38 12.79 -3.56
N GLY A 135 -2.51 12.35 -2.66
CA GLY A 135 -2.99 11.83 -1.38
C GLY A 135 -1.94 11.71 -0.30
N CYS A 136 -2.36 11.07 0.79
CA CYS A 136 -1.49 10.66 1.87
C CYS A 136 -2.00 9.41 2.58
N GLU A 137 -1.08 8.69 3.21
CA GLU A 137 -1.35 7.51 4.00
C GLU A 137 -0.63 7.59 5.35
N LEU A 138 -1.28 7.04 6.37
CA LEU A 138 -0.77 6.90 7.72
C LEU A 138 -1.02 5.45 8.19
N GLY A 139 0.02 4.63 8.10
CA GLY A 139 -0.01 3.20 8.39
C GLY A 139 0.61 2.87 9.75
N VAL A 140 0.02 1.89 10.45
CA VAL A 140 0.49 1.34 11.72
C VAL A 140 0.61 -0.16 11.58
N TYR A 141 1.81 -0.67 11.86
CA TYR A 141 2.16 -2.07 11.70
C TYR A 141 3.01 -2.55 12.86
N TYR A 142 2.99 -3.86 13.12
CA TYR A 142 3.95 -4.49 14.02
C TYR A 142 4.38 -5.85 13.51
N THR A 143 5.47 -6.36 14.05
CA THR A 143 5.84 -7.77 13.93
C THR A 143 6.34 -8.32 15.24
N ASP A 144 6.05 -9.61 15.44
CA ASP A 144 6.62 -10.45 16.48
C ASP A 144 7.88 -11.18 15.99
N ASP A 145 8.03 -11.29 14.66
CA ASP A 145 9.11 -12.04 14.02
C ASP A 145 10.28 -11.15 13.63
N PHE A 146 11.47 -11.64 13.95
CA PHE A 146 12.74 -11.04 13.53
C PHE A 146 13.08 -11.57 12.13
N ASP A 147 12.66 -10.81 11.11
CA ASP A 147 13.06 -10.86 9.70
C ASP A 147 12.54 -12.05 8.86
N LEU A 148 11.99 -11.72 7.68
CA LEU A 148 11.65 -12.68 6.63
C LEU A 148 12.82 -12.73 5.66
N ASP A 149 13.47 -13.89 5.61
CA ASP A 149 14.53 -14.18 4.66
C ASP A 149 13.97 -15.06 3.54
N VAL A 150 13.76 -14.47 2.37
CA VAL A 150 13.54 -15.21 1.13
C VAL A 150 14.84 -15.11 0.34
N PRO A 151 15.68 -16.16 0.33
CA PRO A 151 16.99 -16.13 -0.30
C PRO A 151 16.91 -15.57 -1.73
N GLU A 152 17.80 -14.63 -2.04
CA GLU A 152 17.95 -13.97 -3.35
C GLU A 152 16.78 -13.05 -3.80
N ILE A 153 15.66 -13.02 -3.08
CA ILE A 153 14.46 -12.25 -3.47
C ILE A 153 14.20 -11.08 -2.53
N PHE A 154 14.27 -11.30 -1.22
CA PHE A 154 14.03 -10.25 -0.23
C PHE A 154 14.64 -10.63 1.11
N THR A 155 15.43 -9.71 1.67
CA THR A 155 15.92 -9.80 3.05
C THR A 155 15.40 -8.58 3.79
N GLY A 156 14.42 -8.77 4.68
CA GLY A 156 13.88 -7.65 5.44
C GLY A 156 12.77 -8.03 6.41
N THR A 157 12.44 -7.09 7.30
CA THR A 157 11.35 -7.28 8.24
C THR A 157 10.02 -7.05 7.53
N PHE A 158 9.13 -8.04 7.58
CA PHE A 158 7.72 -7.86 7.22
C PHE A 158 6.93 -7.47 8.47
N TYR A 159 6.10 -6.46 8.34
CA TYR A 159 5.23 -5.97 9.40
C TYR A 159 3.79 -6.29 9.05
N ASN A 160 3.03 -6.84 10.00
CA ASN A 160 1.61 -7.06 9.83
C ASN A 160 0.84 -5.78 10.16
N ALA A 161 -0.29 -5.56 9.47
CA ALA A 161 -1.28 -4.59 9.93
C ALA A 161 -1.66 -4.91 11.38
N VAL A 162 -1.79 -3.88 12.22
CA VAL A 162 -2.09 -4.12 13.64
C VAL A 162 -3.48 -4.73 13.83
N ALA A 163 -3.63 -5.53 14.88
CA ALA A 163 -4.92 -6.06 15.33
C ALA A 163 -5.87 -4.93 15.81
N ASP A 164 -7.15 -5.24 15.97
CA ASP A 164 -8.19 -4.25 16.25
C ASP A 164 -7.99 -3.52 17.58
N GLU A 165 -7.56 -4.27 18.59
CA GLU A 165 -7.19 -3.79 19.91
C GLU A 165 -5.99 -2.83 19.86
N ASP A 166 -5.17 -2.96 18.83
CA ASP A 166 -3.87 -2.33 18.69
C ASP A 166 -3.88 -1.12 17.75
N MET A 167 -5.00 -0.88 17.04
CA MET A 167 -5.23 0.33 16.25
C MET A 167 -5.11 1.59 17.11
N LEU A 168 -4.56 2.64 16.52
CA LEU A 168 -4.37 3.93 17.17
C LEU A 168 -5.41 4.92 16.69
N TYR A 169 -5.80 5.87 17.54
CA TYR A 169 -6.54 7.03 17.08
C TYR A 169 -5.56 7.99 16.43
N MET A 170 -5.83 8.33 15.18
CA MET A 170 -4.95 9.12 14.33
C MET A 170 -5.75 10.20 13.61
N SER A 171 -5.09 11.30 13.29
CA SER A 171 -5.60 12.31 12.36
C SER A 171 -4.51 12.79 11.44
N CYS A 172 -4.86 13.11 10.20
CA CYS A 172 -3.99 13.78 9.25
C CYS A 172 -4.72 14.87 8.48
N SER A 173 -4.02 15.96 8.18
CA SER A 173 -4.47 16.98 7.23
C SER A 173 -3.43 17.13 6.13
N LEU A 174 -3.85 16.93 4.88
CA LEU A 174 -2.98 17.15 3.72
C LEU A 174 -3.21 18.57 3.21
N MET A 175 -2.12 19.31 3.03
CA MET A 175 -2.15 20.68 2.54
C MET A 175 -1.26 20.81 1.31
N LYS A 176 -1.67 21.64 0.37
CA LYS A 176 -0.88 22.03 -0.79
C LYS A 176 -0.75 23.54 -0.83
N HIS A 177 0.47 24.06 -0.89
CA HIS A 177 0.73 25.51 -0.88
C HIS A 177 0.00 26.26 0.26
N GLY A 178 -0.07 25.65 1.45
CA GLY A 178 -0.72 26.23 2.63
C GLY A 178 -2.25 26.17 2.63
N LYS A 179 -2.89 25.60 1.61
CA LYS A 179 -4.33 25.32 1.58
C LYS A 179 -4.58 23.86 1.95
N THR A 180 -5.45 23.62 2.92
CA THR A 180 -5.93 22.26 3.23
C THR A 180 -6.68 21.68 2.04
N LEU A 181 -6.25 20.50 1.61
CA LEU A 181 -6.92 19.67 0.61
C LEU A 181 -8.04 18.87 1.28
N PHE A 182 -7.72 18.13 2.34
CA PHE A 182 -8.68 17.38 3.16
C PHE A 182 -8.12 17.10 4.55
N THR A 183 -9.00 16.67 5.45
CA THR A 183 -8.66 16.18 6.79
C THR A 183 -9.32 14.83 7.05
N ARG A 184 -8.58 13.93 7.70
CA ARG A 184 -9.06 12.62 8.15
C ARG A 184 -8.72 12.39 9.59
N GLU A 185 -9.61 11.71 10.29
CA GLU A 185 -9.40 11.26 11.66
C GLU A 185 -10.15 9.94 11.92
N GLY A 186 -9.66 9.16 12.88
CA GLY A 186 -10.32 7.94 13.32
C GLY A 186 -9.37 6.98 14.03
N LYS A 187 -9.96 5.98 14.68
CA LYS A 187 -9.21 4.81 15.16
C LYS A 187 -9.01 3.86 13.98
N HIS A 188 -7.76 3.70 13.53
CA HIS A 188 -7.44 2.98 12.31
C HIS A 188 -6.05 2.35 12.38
N TRP A 189 -5.79 1.37 11.51
CA TRP A 189 -4.43 0.87 11.23
C TRP A 189 -3.83 1.52 9.99
N TRP A 190 -4.66 1.89 9.01
CA TRP A 190 -4.26 2.54 7.75
C TRP A 190 -5.18 3.68 7.34
N LEU A 191 -4.93 4.89 7.87
CA LEU A 191 -5.74 6.08 7.61
C LEU A 191 -5.25 6.77 6.33
N THR A 192 -6.13 6.91 5.33
CA THR A 192 -5.73 7.43 4.01
C THR A 192 -6.70 8.49 3.47
N GLY A 193 -6.27 9.23 2.45
CA GLY A 193 -7.14 10.12 1.68
C GLY A 193 -6.52 10.44 0.33
N PHE A 194 -7.36 10.46 -0.72
CA PHE A 194 -6.91 10.66 -2.10
C PHE A 194 -7.89 11.55 -2.86
N ILE A 195 -7.40 12.66 -3.44
CA ILE A 195 -8.14 13.51 -4.38
C ILE A 195 -7.84 13.04 -5.80
N LEU A 196 -8.88 12.78 -6.58
CA LEU A 196 -8.76 12.40 -7.99
C LEU A 196 -8.56 13.62 -8.88
N GLY A 197 -7.62 13.53 -9.83
CA GLY A 197 -7.41 14.56 -10.84
C GLY A 197 -6.62 15.79 -10.36
N GLU A 198 -6.19 15.80 -9.09
CA GLU A 198 -5.22 16.77 -8.59
C GLU A 198 -3.81 16.23 -8.79
N PHE A 199 -2.96 17.01 -9.46
CA PHE A 199 -1.54 16.70 -9.65
C PHE A 199 -0.70 17.44 -8.61
N SER A 200 0.15 16.75 -7.86
CA SER A 200 1.03 17.39 -6.88
C SER A 200 2.42 16.78 -6.87
N GLU A 201 3.44 17.63 -6.72
CA GLU A 201 4.78 17.20 -6.37
C GLU A 201 4.91 17.07 -4.85
N PRO A 202 5.68 16.10 -4.31
CA PRO A 202 5.78 15.92 -2.86
C PRO A 202 6.18 17.17 -2.09
N HIS A 203 7.07 18.01 -2.65
CA HIS A 203 7.54 19.24 -2.01
C HIS A 203 6.48 20.35 -1.93
N GLU A 204 5.40 20.27 -2.71
CA GLU A 204 4.26 21.19 -2.60
C GLU A 204 3.33 20.83 -1.43
N LEU A 205 3.46 19.59 -0.95
CA LEU A 205 2.59 18.99 0.05
C LEU A 205 3.19 19.04 1.45
N VAL A 206 2.33 19.39 2.41
CA VAL A 206 2.59 19.27 3.84
C VAL A 206 1.52 18.38 4.44
N MET A 207 1.94 17.42 5.26
CA MET A 207 1.06 16.52 6.00
C MET A 207 1.19 16.84 7.49
N ASP A 208 0.13 17.34 8.10
CA ASP A 208 0.04 17.51 9.55
C ASP A 208 -0.55 16.24 10.17
N ILE A 209 0.07 15.71 11.22
CA ILE A 209 -0.22 14.38 11.78
C ILE A 209 -0.36 14.45 13.30
N SER A 210 -1.41 13.83 13.84
CA SER A 210 -1.55 13.58 15.26
C SER A 210 -1.88 12.11 15.53
N ILE A 211 -1.21 11.53 16.54
CA ILE A 211 -1.34 10.13 16.91
C ILE A 211 -1.53 10.02 18.42
N SER A 212 -2.63 9.40 18.84
CA SER A 212 -2.88 9.04 20.23
C SER A 212 -2.34 7.65 20.53
N PHE A 213 -1.20 7.59 21.21
CA PHE A 213 -0.57 6.35 21.63
C PHE A 213 -1.25 5.71 22.84
N LYS A 214 -1.14 4.38 22.95
CA LYS A 214 -1.74 3.58 24.04
C LYS A 214 -1.33 4.05 25.44
N ASP A 215 -0.07 4.44 25.58
CA ASP A 215 0.47 5.00 26.80
C ASP A 215 1.71 5.88 26.53
N ARG A 216 2.26 6.44 27.60
CA ARG A 216 3.47 7.26 27.55
C ARG A 216 4.71 6.48 27.13
N VAL A 217 4.75 5.16 27.36
CA VAL A 217 5.90 4.32 27.01
C VAL A 217 5.96 4.15 25.50
N MET A 218 4.85 3.82 24.85
CA MET A 218 4.75 3.71 23.39
C MET A 218 5.06 5.04 22.71
N ARG A 219 4.47 6.15 23.20
CA ARG A 219 4.76 7.50 22.70
C ARG A 219 6.25 7.81 22.77
N ASN A 220 6.89 7.58 23.92
CA ASN A 220 8.32 7.87 24.08
C ASN A 220 9.20 6.97 23.20
N ALA A 221 8.79 5.71 22.98
CA ALA A 221 9.48 4.82 22.06
C ALA A 221 9.39 5.32 20.61
N PHE A 222 8.21 5.79 20.20
CA PHE A 222 7.98 6.40 18.90
C PHE A 222 8.78 7.70 18.70
N ILE A 223 8.81 8.60 19.69
CA ILE A 223 9.62 9.84 19.64
C ILE A 223 11.11 9.50 19.45
N LYS A 224 11.62 8.46 20.13
CA LYS A 224 12.99 7.98 19.89
C LYS A 224 13.17 7.42 18.48
N GLY A 225 12.12 6.85 17.89
CA GLY A 225 12.06 6.45 16.48
C GLY A 225 12.22 7.66 15.55
N LEU A 226 11.41 8.70 15.75
CA LEU A 226 11.51 9.96 15.01
C LEU A 226 12.91 10.56 15.08
N GLN A 227 13.50 10.62 16.28
CA GLN A 227 14.86 11.12 16.48
C GLN A 227 15.91 10.30 15.70
N ARG A 228 15.73 8.97 15.60
CA ARG A 228 16.60 8.11 14.78
C ARG A 228 16.41 8.35 13.28
N ALA A 229 15.19 8.69 12.85
CA ALA A 229 14.88 9.05 11.48
C ALA A 229 15.39 10.46 11.10
N GLY A 230 15.83 11.27 12.08
CA GLY A 230 16.44 12.58 11.86
C GLY A 230 15.59 13.77 12.33
N TYR A 231 14.44 13.53 12.93
CA TYR A 231 13.52 14.57 13.40
C TYR A 231 14.01 15.21 14.71
N SER A 232 13.78 16.50 14.83
CA SER A 232 14.09 17.33 15.99
C SER A 232 12.83 17.64 16.81
N TYR A 233 13.01 18.20 18.01
CA TYR A 233 11.90 18.64 18.87
C TYR A 233 11.05 19.77 18.26
N ARG A 234 11.47 20.36 17.14
CA ARG A 234 10.67 21.36 16.42
C ARG A 234 9.67 20.73 15.47
N ASP A 235 9.85 19.45 15.19
CA ASP A 235 9.07 18.68 14.23
C ASP A 235 7.97 17.84 14.92
N TYR A 236 7.90 17.83 16.26
CA TYR A 236 6.88 17.13 17.07
C TYR A 236 6.61 17.78 18.43
#